data_AF-B4VTA6-F1
#
_entry.id   AF-B4VTA6-F1
#
_cell.length_a   1.000
_cell.length_b   1.000
_cell.length_c   1.000
_cell.angle_alpha   90.00
_cell.angle_beta   90.00
_cell.angle_gamma   90.00
#
_symmetry.space_group_name_H-M   'P 1'
#
loop_
_entity.id
_entity.type
_entity.pdbx_description
1 polymer ?
#
loop_
_entity_poly.entity_id
_entity_poly.type
_entity_poly.pdbx_seq_one_letter_code
_entity_poly.pdbx_strand_id
1 'polypeptide(L)'
;MEIDLLSKGQPMPVYHSNGQTHYRILISRGDCRPQADLYAFNLPDTIPSFPLPLKSGDQEPLVDLQVLLSNVYEQASYDLAIDYTQEPVPPLLADDRVWGNTLLTEQQLRSH
;
A
#
# COMPACT_ATOMS: atom_id res chain seq x y z
N MET A 1 7.21 0.60 -14.25
CA MET A 1 6.45 0.26 -13.04
C MET A 1 6.20 1.54 -12.28
N GLU A 2 4.97 1.74 -11.84
CA GLU A 2 4.53 2.91 -11.08
C GLU A 2 3.80 2.41 -9.83
N ILE A 3 4.08 3.01 -8.69
CA ILE A 3 3.47 2.64 -7.41
C ILE A 3 2.85 3.91 -6.84
N ASP A 4 1.53 3.93 -6.76
CA ASP A 4 0.75 5.07 -6.29
C ASP A 4 0.17 4.76 -4.91
N LEU A 5 0.75 5.38 -3.88
CA LEU A 5 0.28 5.26 -2.50
C LEU A 5 -0.47 6.54 -2.09
N LEU A 6 -1.72 6.68 -2.53
CA LEU A 6 -2.47 7.92 -2.39
C LEU A 6 -3.42 7.89 -1.18
N SER A 7 -3.04 8.64 -0.14
CA SER A 7 -3.97 9.02 0.94
C SER A 7 -4.76 10.30 0.62
N LYS A 8 -4.24 11.13 -0.29
CA LYS A 8 -4.88 12.31 -0.90
C LYS A 8 -4.42 12.43 -2.36
N GLY A 9 -5.30 12.90 -3.26
CA GLY A 9 -5.00 13.10 -4.69
C GLY A 9 -5.95 12.33 -5.60
N GLN A 10 -5.90 12.59 -6.91
CA GLN A 10 -6.64 11.80 -7.89
C GLN A 10 -5.73 10.68 -8.40
N PRO A 11 -6.14 9.40 -8.30
CA PRO A 11 -5.36 8.31 -8.85
C PRO A 11 -5.25 8.45 -10.37
N MET A 12 -4.20 7.88 -10.96
CA MET A 12 -4.10 7.78 -12.41
C MET A 12 -5.40 7.14 -12.97
N PRO A 13 -6.02 7.71 -14.02
CA PRO A 13 -7.22 7.12 -14.60
C PRO A 13 -6.91 5.76 -15.20
N VAL A 14 -7.37 4.69 -14.54
CA VAL A 14 -7.28 3.32 -15.06
C VAL A 14 -8.67 2.91 -15.55
N TYR A 15 -8.80 2.77 -16.88
CA TYR A 15 -10.03 2.29 -17.51
C TYR A 15 -10.39 0.90 -16.96
N HIS A 16 -11.68 0.68 -16.66
CA HIS A 16 -12.23 -0.57 -16.11
C HIS A 16 -11.84 -0.93 -14.67
N SER A 17 -11.28 0.01 -13.88
CA SER A 17 -11.18 -0.18 -12.42
C SER A 17 -12.53 0.09 -11.75
N ASN A 18 -13.25 -0.97 -11.38
CA ASN A 18 -14.60 -0.87 -10.80
C ASN A 18 -14.62 -0.63 -9.28
N GLY A 19 -13.47 -0.43 -8.63
CA GLY A 19 -13.34 -0.25 -7.19
C GLY A 19 -12.67 1.06 -6.79
N GLN A 20 -13.23 1.74 -5.79
CA GLN A 20 -12.55 2.84 -5.08
C GLN A 20 -11.61 2.21 -4.05
N THR A 21 -10.34 2.04 -4.42
CA THR A 21 -9.25 1.71 -3.49
C THR A 21 -8.29 2.88 -3.34
N HIS A 22 -7.69 3.00 -2.16
CA HIS A 22 -6.77 4.08 -1.81
C HIS A 22 -5.34 3.83 -2.29
N TYR A 23 -4.89 2.57 -2.25
CA TYR A 23 -3.54 2.20 -2.64
C TYR A 23 -3.54 1.33 -3.90
N ARG A 24 -2.61 1.62 -4.81
CA ARG A 24 -2.55 1.00 -6.15
C ARG A 24 -1.12 0.77 -6.58
N ILE A 25 -0.84 -0.41 -7.11
CA ILE A 25 0.40 -0.72 -7.81
C ILE A 25 0.04 -0.96 -9.27
N LEU A 26 0.67 -0.21 -10.17
CA LEU A 26 0.46 -0.29 -11.61
C LEU A 26 1.69 -0.84 -12.32
N ILE A 27 1.49 -1.98 -12.97
CA ILE A 27 2.55 -2.69 -13.67
C ILE A 27 2.24 -2.70 -15.16
N SER A 28 2.84 -1.77 -15.88
CA SER A 28 2.84 -1.80 -17.35
C SER A 28 4.12 -2.44 -17.86
N ARG A 29 3.97 -3.59 -18.54
CA ARG A 29 5.07 -4.25 -19.25
C ARG A 29 5.34 -3.51 -20.55
N GLY A 30 6.62 -3.36 -20.91
CA GLY A 30 7.02 -2.56 -22.07
C GLY A 30 6.48 -3.09 -23.40
N ASP A 31 6.34 -4.41 -23.53
CA ASP A 31 5.82 -5.15 -24.68
C ASP A 31 4.28 -5.24 -24.72
N CYS A 32 3.60 -5.00 -23.60
CA CYS A 32 2.14 -5.01 -23.51
C CYS A 32 1.55 -3.60 -23.36
N ARG A 33 2.24 -2.55 -23.80
CA ARG A 33 1.66 -1.19 -23.76
C ARG A 33 0.53 -1.04 -24.78
N PRO A 34 -0.58 -0.36 -24.44
CA PRO A 34 -0.80 0.43 -23.23
C PRO A 34 -1.45 -0.33 -22.06
N GLN A 35 -1.52 -1.66 -22.08
CA GLN A 35 -2.09 -2.43 -20.98
C GLN A 35 -1.19 -2.40 -19.72
N ALA A 36 -1.84 -2.53 -18.56
CA ALA A 36 -1.19 -2.61 -17.26
C ALA A 36 -2.00 -3.50 -16.31
N ASP A 37 -1.30 -4.22 -15.44
CA ASP A 37 -1.92 -4.92 -14.31
C ASP A 37 -2.09 -3.95 -13.15
N LEU A 38 -3.28 -3.96 -12.54
CA LEU A 38 -3.62 -3.16 -11.36
C LEU A 38 -3.73 -4.07 -10.15
N TYR A 39 -2.88 -3.84 -9.16
CA TYR A 39 -2.99 -4.44 -7.83
C TYR A 39 -3.50 -3.37 -6.87
N ALA A 40 -4.73 -3.52 -6.42
CA ALA A 40 -5.46 -2.53 -5.64
C ALA A 40 -5.72 -3.06 -4.23
N PHE A 41 -5.50 -2.23 -3.21
CA PHE A 41 -5.66 -2.60 -1.80
C PHE A 41 -5.97 -1.36 -0.94
N ASN A 42 -6.47 -1.59 0.28
CA ASN A 42 -6.75 -0.56 1.27
C ASN A 42 -5.89 -0.75 2.52
N LEU A 43 -5.98 0.19 3.46
CA LEU A 43 -5.13 0.21 4.65
C LEU A 43 -5.20 -1.08 5.51
N PRO A 44 -6.37 -1.71 5.70
CA PRO A 44 -6.45 -2.96 6.47
C PRO A 44 -5.93 -4.20 5.74
N ASP A 45 -5.73 -4.10 4.42
CA ASP A 45 -5.35 -5.23 3.58
C ASP A 45 -3.84 -5.47 3.63
N THR A 46 -3.43 -6.74 3.52
CA THR A 46 -2.03 -7.06 3.22
C THR A 46 -1.68 -6.54 1.82
N ILE A 47 -0.51 -5.91 1.67
CA ILE A 47 -0.06 -5.43 0.36
C ILE A 47 0.09 -6.65 -0.58
N PRO A 48 -0.59 -6.67 -1.74
CA PRO A 48 -0.52 -7.79 -2.66
C PRO A 48 0.89 -7.93 -3.24
N SER A 49 1.37 -9.17 -3.31
CA SER A 49 2.58 -9.49 -4.06
C SER A 49 2.32 -9.35 -5.57
N PHE A 50 3.35 -8.94 -6.32
CA PHE A 50 3.24 -8.76 -7.77
C PHE A 50 4.51 -9.18 -8.50
N PRO A 51 4.42 -9.61 -9.76
CA PRO A 51 5.59 -9.91 -10.57
C PRO A 51 6.27 -8.59 -11.00
N LEU A 52 7.58 -8.50 -10.79
CA LEU A 52 8.37 -7.37 -11.27
C LEU A 52 8.80 -7.63 -12.72
N PRO A 53 8.28 -6.89 -13.71
CA PRO A 53 8.64 -7.11 -15.09
C PRO A 53 10.10 -6.76 -15.33
N LEU A 54 10.83 -7.74 -15.86
CA LEU A 54 12.21 -7.61 -16.31
C LEU A 54 12.24 -7.48 -17.84
N LYS A 55 13.36 -7.85 -18.48
CA LYS A 55 13.41 -7.88 -19.95
C LYS A 55 12.55 -9.03 -20.47
N SER A 56 12.06 -8.88 -21.70
CA SER A 56 11.28 -9.93 -22.36
C SER A 56 12.09 -11.23 -22.41
N GLY A 57 11.48 -12.33 -21.93
CA GLY A 57 12.11 -13.65 -21.83
C GLY A 57 12.73 -13.98 -20.47
N ASP A 58 12.87 -13.01 -19.57
CA ASP A 58 13.34 -13.25 -18.20
C ASP A 58 12.18 -13.74 -17.31
N GLN A 59 12.51 -14.58 -16.32
CA GLN A 59 11.55 -14.94 -15.27
C GLN A 59 11.28 -13.71 -14.40
N GLU A 60 10.03 -13.27 -14.33
CA GLU A 60 9.62 -12.18 -13.45
C GLU A 60 9.65 -12.66 -11.98
N PRO A 61 10.51 -12.11 -11.11
CA PRO A 61 10.46 -12.44 -9.69
C PRO A 61 9.20 -11.85 -9.05
N LEU A 62 8.62 -12.58 -8.11
CA LEU A 62 7.52 -12.09 -7.30
C LEU A 62 8.08 -11.17 -6.20
N VAL A 63 7.60 -9.92 -6.17
CA VAL A 63 7.95 -8.94 -5.15
C VAL A 63 6.89 -8.96 -4.06
N ASP A 64 7.34 -9.20 -2.83
CA ASP A 64 6.55 -9.06 -1.62
C ASP A 64 6.88 -7.72 -0.95
N LEU A 65 6.11 -6.68 -1.29
CA LEU A 65 6.30 -5.36 -0.69
C LEU A 65 5.90 -5.33 0.79
N GLN A 66 5.01 -6.20 1.25
CA GLN A 66 4.62 -6.26 2.66
C GLN A 66 5.84 -6.59 3.52
N VAL A 67 6.58 -7.63 3.15
CA VAL A 67 7.79 -8.05 3.88
C VAL A 67 8.87 -6.97 3.83
N LEU A 68 9.07 -6.36 2.66
CA LEU A 68 10.07 -5.29 2.52
C LEU A 68 9.75 -4.09 3.40
N LEU A 69 8.47 -3.66 3.43
CA LEU A 69 8.03 -2.55 4.27
C LEU A 69 8.21 -2.88 5.76
N SER A 70 7.77 -4.06 6.19
CA SER A 70 7.92 -4.49 7.60
C SER A 70 9.39 -4.54 8.04
N ASN A 71 10.28 -5.03 7.18
CA ASN A 71 11.71 -5.09 7.49
C ASN A 71 12.34 -3.70 7.62
N VAL A 72 12.02 -2.77 6.72
CA VAL A 72 12.50 -1.38 6.82
C VAL A 72 11.96 -0.73 8.08
N TYR A 73 10.70 -0.97 8.40
CA TYR A 73 10.05 -0.43 9.58
C TYR A 73 10.74 -0.89 10.88
N GLU A 74 10.98 -2.19 11.01
CA GLU A 74 11.68 -2.80 12.14
C GLU A 74 13.12 -2.27 12.26
N GLN A 75 13.86 -2.29 11.15
CA GLN A 75 15.28 -1.89 11.14
C GLN A 75 15.48 -0.40 11.50
N ALA A 76 14.53 0.46 11.13
CA ALA A 76 14.54 1.86 11.50
C ALA A 76 13.95 2.15 12.88
N SER A 77 13.37 1.13 13.54
CA SER A 77 12.64 1.24 14.82
C SER A 77 11.62 2.39 14.79
N TYR A 78 10.79 2.41 13.73
CA TYR A 78 9.79 3.48 13.58
C TYR A 78 8.74 3.48 14.69
N ASP A 79 8.55 2.36 15.37
CA ASP A 79 7.73 2.26 16.57
C ASP A 79 8.17 3.25 17.68
N LEU A 80 9.46 3.56 17.75
CA LEU A 80 10.02 4.53 18.71
C LEU A 80 9.97 5.98 18.19
N ALA A 81 9.85 6.17 16.88
CA ALA A 81 9.88 7.48 16.24
C ALA A 81 8.48 8.05 15.99
N ILE A 82 7.47 7.19 15.85
CA ILE A 82 6.10 7.56 15.53
C ILE A 82 5.28 7.66 16.81
N ASP A 83 4.65 8.81 17.02
CA ASP A 83 3.70 9.01 18.11
C ASP A 83 2.29 8.53 17.71
N TYR A 84 1.98 7.29 18.07
CA TYR A 84 0.67 6.65 17.80
C TYR A 84 -0.50 7.26 18.57
N THR A 85 -0.24 8.15 19.53
CA THR A 85 -1.31 8.86 20.23
C THR A 85 -1.90 9.96 19.36
N GLN A 86 -1.15 10.47 18.37
CA GLN A 86 -1.58 11.54 17.47
C GLN A 86 -2.36 11.03 16.26
N GLU A 87 -3.32 11.83 15.80
CA GLU A 87 -4.06 11.51 14.58
C GLU A 87 -3.09 11.52 13.38
N PRO A 88 -3.15 10.49 12.50
CA PRO A 88 -2.32 10.44 11.32
C PRO A 88 -2.60 11.62 10.39
N VAL A 89 -1.55 12.07 9.70
CA VAL A 89 -1.62 13.16 8.73
C VAL A 89 -1.28 12.63 7.34
N PRO A 90 -2.20 12.71 6.35
CA PRO A 90 -3.56 13.22 6.46
C PRO A 90 -4.49 12.30 7.28
N PRO A 91 -5.62 12.82 7.80
CA PRO A 91 -6.58 12.02 8.54
C PRO A 91 -7.09 10.82 7.75
N LEU A 92 -7.26 9.69 8.43
CA LEU A 92 -7.87 8.49 7.85
C LEU A 92 -9.36 8.70 7.57
N LEU A 93 -9.88 7.91 6.64
CA LEU A 93 -11.31 7.81 6.41
C LEU A 93 -12.00 7.19 7.63
N ALA A 94 -13.33 7.38 7.73
CA ALA A 94 -14.08 6.99 8.92
C ALA A 94 -13.90 5.51 9.29
N ASP A 95 -14.01 4.61 8.31
CA ASP A 95 -13.90 3.16 8.55
C ASP A 95 -12.45 2.75 8.88
N ASP A 96 -11.47 3.28 8.14
CA ASP A 96 -10.04 3.05 8.40
C ASP A 96 -9.61 3.58 9.78
N ARG A 97 -10.19 4.70 10.24
CA ARG A 97 -9.93 5.26 11.57
C ARG A 97 -10.48 4.36 12.66
N VAL A 98 -11.68 3.79 12.48
CA VAL A 98 -12.24 2.83 13.45
C VAL A 98 -11.35 1.61 13.54
N TRP A 99 -10.97 1.02 12.39
CA TRP A 99 -10.04 -0.11 12.34
C TRP A 99 -8.70 0.21 13.00
N GLY A 100 -8.09 1.34 12.63
CA GLY A 100 -6.79 1.76 13.16
C GLY A 100 -6.82 2.00 14.66
N ASN A 101 -7.88 2.63 15.19
CA ASN A 101 -8.03 2.84 16.62
C ASN A 101 -8.20 1.53 17.39
N THR A 102 -8.98 0.58 16.88
CA THR A 102 -9.10 -0.75 17.47
C THR A 102 -7.73 -1.43 17.52
N LEU A 103 -7.00 -1.44 16.40
CA LEU A 103 -5.69 -2.07 16.30
C LEU A 103 -4.65 -1.45 17.25
N LEU A 104 -4.60 -0.12 17.33
CA LEU A 104 -3.65 0.59 18.21
C LEU A 104 -3.99 0.42 19.69
N THR A 105 -5.28 0.31 20.03
CA THR A 105 -5.73 0.06 21.42
C THR A 105 -5.38 -1.36 21.86
N GLU A 106 -5.60 -2.36 21.00
CA GLU A 106 -5.21 -3.76 21.27
C GLU A 106 -3.71 -3.92 21.50
N GLN A 107 -2.90 -3.12 20.79
CA GLN A 107 -1.44 -3.07 20.95
C GLN A 107 -0.97 -2.15 22.08
N GLN A 108 -1.89 -1.52 22.83
CA GLN A 108 -1.59 -0.60 23.93
C GLN A 108 -0.77 0.65 23.50
N LEU A 109 -0.81 0.99 22.21
CA LEU A 109 -0.14 2.16 21.64
C LEU A 109 -1.00 3.42 21.70
N ARG A 110 -2.31 3.26 21.95
CA ARG A 110 -3.27 4.36 22.11
C ARG A 110 -4.23 4.04 23.25
N SER A 111 -4.48 5.00 24.12
CA SER A 111 -5.47 4.89 25.19
C SER A 111 -6.85 5.34 24.73
N HIS A 112 -7.91 4.76 25.31
CA HIS A 112 -9.31 5.15 25.12
C HIS A 112 -9.58 6.63 25.37
#